data_AF-A0A969SRD6-F1
#
_entry.id   AF-A0A969SRD6-F1
#
_cell.length_a   1.000
_cell.length_b   1.000
_cell.length_c   1.000
_cell.angle_alpha   90.00
_cell.angle_beta   90.00
_cell.angle_gamma   90.00
#
_symmetry.space_group_name_H-M   'P 1'
#
loop_
_entity.id
_entity.type
_entity.pdbx_description
1 polymer ?
#
loop_
_entity_poly.entity_id
_entity_poly.type
_entity_poly.pdbx_seq_one_letter_code
_entity_poly.pdbx_strand_id
1 'polypeptide(L)'
;MAYDDNGNQVTDASKLAELIIKWTEQFAKQYGIDSNVISAQQYEESKFRAWNYSQSGAIGFTQFTVTTIVDWIFIRGPLSETEKDTLSAGVVGDRTKTNTFLVSSKKNEDYNSIRRANKTVLFQNVVNNPKIMIHAQASLMQFIGNRNGNIASSSLFAYNRGSGLSSATYVDAISTVVNGRKSATGKILYPKQGKEYSFEGLKYVDRIFSVLNSGYGYKLDLTINDVATKEVYTRTKSG
;
A
#
# COMPACT_ATOMS: atom_id res chain seq x y z
N MET A 1 -4.48 8.23 -18.88
CA MET A 1 -4.11 7.41 -20.04
C MET A 1 -2.88 6.61 -19.64
N ALA A 2 -2.89 5.28 -19.72
CA ALA A 2 -1.72 4.48 -19.32
C ALA A 2 -0.71 4.40 -20.46
N TYR A 3 0.58 4.20 -20.15
CA TYR A 3 1.66 4.06 -21.14
C TYR A 3 2.31 2.67 -21.07
N ASP A 4 2.73 2.14 -22.22
CA ASP A 4 3.43 0.86 -22.34
C ASP A 4 4.93 0.97 -22.04
N ASP A 5 5.68 -0.14 -22.20
CA ASP A 5 7.13 -0.18 -21.96
C ASP A 5 7.95 0.73 -22.90
N ASN A 6 7.38 1.13 -24.03
CA ASN A 6 8.01 1.98 -25.03
C ASN A 6 7.57 3.45 -24.91
N GLY A 7 6.75 3.79 -23.90
CA GLY A 7 6.19 5.13 -23.72
C GLY A 7 5.02 5.45 -24.66
N ASN A 8 4.44 4.45 -25.34
CA ASN A 8 3.25 4.66 -26.16
C ASN A 8 2.00 4.62 -25.29
N GLN A 9 1.03 5.48 -25.62
CA GLN A 9 -0.26 5.46 -24.96
C GLN A 9 -1.01 4.16 -25.27
N VAL A 10 -1.52 3.52 -24.21
CA VAL A 10 -2.39 2.34 -24.30
C VAL A 10 -3.85 2.80 -24.32
N THR A 11 -4.54 2.53 -25.42
CA THR A 11 -5.97 2.85 -25.61
C THR A 11 -6.87 1.61 -25.57
N ASP A 12 -6.29 0.41 -25.70
CA ASP A 12 -6.99 -0.88 -25.61
C ASP A 12 -6.95 -1.44 -24.18
N ALA A 13 -8.13 -1.71 -23.62
CA ALA A 13 -8.27 -2.26 -22.27
C ALA A 13 -7.68 -3.68 -22.13
N SER A 14 -7.82 -4.53 -23.15
CA SER A 14 -7.22 -5.87 -23.15
C SER A 14 -5.70 -5.77 -23.13
N LYS A 15 -5.15 -4.83 -23.91
CA LYS A 15 -3.71 -4.60 -23.92
C LYS A 15 -3.20 -4.09 -22.58
N LEU A 16 -3.95 -3.21 -21.93
CA LEU A 16 -3.61 -2.74 -20.58
C LEU A 16 -3.64 -3.89 -19.56
N ALA A 17 -4.61 -4.80 -19.65
CA ALA A 17 -4.68 -5.96 -18.76
C ALA A 17 -3.46 -6.90 -18.94
N GLU A 18 -3.06 -7.20 -20.18
CA GLU A 18 -1.85 -7.99 -20.46
C GLU A 18 -0.59 -7.34 -19.86
N LEU A 19 -0.46 -6.01 -19.99
CA LEU A 19 0.67 -5.27 -19.43
C LEU A 19 0.68 -5.32 -17.89
N ILE A 20 -0.48 -5.18 -17.24
CA ILE A 20 -0.60 -5.28 -15.78
C ILE A 20 -0.17 -6.67 -15.30
N ILE A 21 -0.59 -7.74 -16.00
CA ILE A 21 -0.17 -9.12 -15.70
C ILE A 21 1.35 -9.23 -15.83
N LYS A 22 1.90 -8.84 -16.99
CA LYS A 22 3.33 -8.87 -17.28
C LYS A 22 4.15 -8.15 -16.21
N TRP A 23 3.78 -6.92 -15.87
CA TRP A 23 4.51 -6.12 -14.88
C TRP A 23 4.38 -6.69 -13.47
N THR A 24 3.20 -7.22 -13.12
CA THR A 24 2.99 -7.88 -11.83
C THR A 24 3.87 -9.11 -11.69
N GLU A 25 3.90 -9.99 -12.68
CA GLU A 25 4.78 -11.17 -12.69
C GLU A 25 6.26 -10.77 -12.63
N GLN A 26 6.66 -9.79 -13.44
CA GLN A 26 8.04 -9.29 -13.48
C GLN A 26 8.50 -8.81 -12.10
N PHE A 27 7.75 -7.89 -11.48
CA PHE A 27 8.16 -7.30 -10.21
C PHE A 27 7.95 -8.26 -9.03
N ALA A 28 6.90 -9.07 -9.03
CA ALA A 28 6.72 -10.11 -8.03
C ALA A 28 7.92 -11.06 -8.01
N LYS A 29 8.37 -11.53 -9.19
CA LYS A 29 9.60 -12.33 -9.32
C LYS A 29 10.84 -11.59 -8.83
N GLN A 30 11.03 -10.33 -9.21
CA GLN A 30 12.17 -9.51 -8.78
C GLN A 30 12.27 -9.40 -7.25
N TYR A 31 11.13 -9.33 -6.56
CA TYR A 31 11.08 -9.14 -5.11
C TYR A 31 10.81 -10.43 -4.32
N GLY A 32 10.71 -11.59 -4.98
CA GLY A 32 10.43 -12.87 -4.31
C GLY A 32 9.04 -12.95 -3.68
N ILE A 33 8.04 -12.31 -4.31
CA ILE A 33 6.65 -12.29 -3.86
C ILE A 33 5.82 -13.14 -4.82
N ASP A 34 4.80 -13.81 -4.31
CA ASP A 34 3.79 -14.47 -5.13
C ASP A 34 2.97 -13.42 -5.90
N SER A 35 2.99 -13.50 -7.24
CA SER A 35 2.25 -12.59 -8.12
C SER A 35 0.75 -12.61 -7.87
N ASN A 36 0.18 -13.75 -7.44
CA ASN A 36 -1.25 -13.85 -7.15
C ASN A 36 -1.62 -13.05 -5.90
N VAL A 37 -0.72 -12.93 -4.91
CA VAL A 37 -0.94 -12.08 -3.73
C VAL A 37 -1.00 -10.62 -4.15
N ILE A 38 -0.05 -10.18 -4.98
CA ILE A 38 -0.05 -8.82 -5.52
C ILE A 38 -1.34 -8.58 -6.30
N SER A 39 -1.68 -9.43 -7.28
CA SER A 39 -2.90 -9.35 -8.08
C SER A 39 -4.18 -9.31 -7.23
N ALA A 40 -4.29 -10.15 -6.20
CA ALA A 40 -5.41 -10.14 -5.28
C ALA A 40 -5.52 -8.83 -4.48
N GLN A 41 -4.39 -8.24 -4.05
CA GLN A 41 -4.39 -6.90 -3.47
C GLN A 41 -4.89 -5.85 -4.47
N GLN A 42 -4.39 -5.86 -5.72
CA GLN A 42 -4.81 -4.89 -6.74
C GLN A 42 -6.32 -4.94 -6.99
N TYR A 43 -6.88 -6.16 -7.01
CA TYR A 43 -8.31 -6.38 -7.14
C TYR A 43 -9.08 -5.84 -5.93
N GLU A 44 -8.64 -6.09 -4.70
CA GLU A 44 -9.32 -5.57 -3.51
C GLU A 44 -9.21 -4.05 -3.36
N GLU A 45 -8.08 -3.46 -3.74
CA GLU A 45 -7.82 -2.03 -3.64
C GLU A 45 -8.57 -1.22 -4.71
N SER A 46 -8.62 -1.72 -5.95
CA SER A 46 -9.10 -0.91 -7.08
C SER A 46 -10.00 -1.66 -8.05
N LYS A 47 -10.22 -2.97 -7.87
CA LYS A 47 -10.83 -3.85 -8.88
C LYS A 47 -10.12 -3.71 -10.24
N PHE A 48 -8.79 -3.60 -10.19
CA PHE A 48 -7.89 -3.32 -11.32
C PHE A 48 -8.13 -1.99 -12.06
N ARG A 49 -8.83 -1.03 -11.44
CA ARG A 49 -9.07 0.28 -12.06
C ARG A 49 -7.87 1.19 -11.82
N ALA A 50 -7.09 1.44 -12.87
CA ALA A 50 -5.99 2.39 -12.81
C ALA A 50 -6.45 3.81 -12.41
N TRP A 51 -7.65 4.22 -12.82
CA TRP A 51 -8.25 5.53 -12.50
C TRP A 51 -9.05 5.54 -11.20
N ASN A 52 -8.63 4.79 -10.18
CA ASN A 52 -9.35 4.75 -8.91
C ASN A 52 -8.89 5.88 -7.97
N TYR A 53 -9.86 6.57 -7.37
CA TYR A 53 -9.62 7.61 -6.37
C TYR A 53 -10.59 7.44 -5.21
N SER A 54 -10.06 7.24 -4.00
CA SER A 54 -10.89 7.09 -2.81
C SER A 54 -11.12 8.42 -2.10
N GLN A 55 -12.18 8.49 -1.30
CA GLN A 55 -12.46 9.65 -0.44
C GLN A 55 -11.34 9.90 0.58
N SER A 56 -10.59 8.85 0.97
CA SER A 56 -9.42 8.96 1.85
C SER A 56 -8.16 9.51 1.14
N GLY A 57 -8.22 9.71 -0.19
CA GLY A 57 -7.11 10.24 -0.98
C GLY A 57 -6.06 9.20 -1.36
N ALA A 58 -6.39 7.91 -1.29
CA ALA A 58 -5.61 6.84 -1.89
C ALA A 58 -5.83 6.78 -3.41
N ILE A 59 -4.75 6.51 -4.16
CA ILE A 59 -4.66 6.77 -5.60
C ILE A 59 -4.27 5.53 -6.38
N GLY A 60 -4.90 5.35 -7.53
CA GLY A 60 -4.49 4.41 -8.56
C GLY A 60 -4.77 2.97 -8.18
N PHE A 61 -4.13 2.05 -8.90
CA PHE A 61 -4.40 0.64 -8.69
C PHE A 61 -3.92 0.16 -7.29
N THR A 62 -2.84 0.73 -6.76
CA THR A 62 -2.26 0.34 -5.46
C THR A 62 -3.00 0.89 -4.25
N GLN A 63 -3.85 1.91 -4.47
CA GLN A 63 -4.44 2.72 -3.41
C GLN A 63 -3.39 3.24 -2.42
N PHE A 64 -2.22 3.67 -2.93
CA PHE A 64 -1.27 4.38 -2.09
C PHE A 64 -1.82 5.71 -1.64
N THR A 65 -1.73 5.98 -0.35
CA THR A 65 -1.93 7.34 0.16
C THR A 65 -0.79 8.23 -0.31
N VAL A 66 -1.06 9.53 -0.38
CA VAL A 66 -0.04 10.56 -0.59
C VAL A 66 1.20 10.37 0.30
N THR A 67 0.99 10.07 1.59
CA THR A 67 2.09 9.85 2.53
C THR A 67 2.91 8.62 2.14
N THR A 68 2.25 7.57 1.66
CA THR A 68 2.94 6.36 1.17
C THR A 68 3.73 6.65 -0.10
N ILE A 69 3.19 7.46 -1.03
CA ILE A 69 3.92 7.88 -2.22
C ILE A 69 5.19 8.64 -1.80
N VAL A 70 5.10 9.59 -0.89
CA VAL A 70 6.28 10.34 -0.46
C VAL A 70 7.28 9.45 0.29
N ASP A 71 6.83 8.75 1.33
CA ASP A 71 7.72 7.96 2.19
C ASP A 71 8.32 6.76 1.45
N TRP A 72 7.50 6.03 0.70
CA TRP A 72 7.96 4.84 0.01
C TRP A 72 8.56 5.17 -1.36
N ILE A 73 7.88 5.89 -2.24
CA ILE A 73 8.39 6.07 -3.61
C ILE A 73 9.55 7.07 -3.66
N PHE A 74 9.41 8.24 -3.02
CA PHE A 74 10.41 9.30 -3.18
C PHE A 74 11.58 9.20 -2.19
N ILE A 75 11.39 8.60 -1.01
CA ILE A 75 12.43 8.58 0.04
C ILE A 75 13.11 7.21 0.17
N ARG A 76 12.35 6.13 0.36
CA ARG A 76 12.92 4.84 0.81
C ARG A 76 13.04 3.76 -0.24
N GLY A 77 12.11 3.76 -1.20
CA GLY A 77 11.89 2.67 -2.13
C GLY A 77 12.99 2.58 -3.18
N PRO A 78 13.16 1.40 -3.79
CA PRO A 78 14.23 1.11 -4.73
C PRO A 78 13.97 1.65 -6.15
N LEU A 79 13.03 2.58 -6.31
CA LEU A 79 12.72 3.16 -7.63
C LEU A 79 13.89 4.01 -8.11
N SER A 80 14.14 3.96 -9.41
CA SER A 80 15.12 4.80 -10.08
C SER A 80 14.73 6.28 -10.02
N GLU A 81 15.70 7.19 -10.15
CA GLU A 81 15.39 8.62 -10.21
C GLU A 81 14.52 8.96 -11.42
N THR A 82 14.68 8.28 -12.56
CA THR A 82 13.80 8.46 -13.73
C THR A 82 12.34 8.12 -13.44
N GLU A 83 12.08 7.04 -12.70
CA GLU A 83 10.71 6.69 -12.29
C GLU A 83 10.15 7.74 -11.31
N LYS A 84 10.97 8.22 -10.37
CA LYS A 84 10.57 9.27 -9.43
C LYS A 84 10.28 10.59 -10.16
N ASP A 85 11.14 10.97 -11.09
CA ASP A 85 10.99 12.17 -11.93
C ASP A 85 9.70 12.09 -12.75
N THR A 86 9.42 10.93 -13.34
CA THR A 86 8.18 10.66 -14.09
C THR A 86 6.93 10.88 -13.21
N LEU A 87 6.94 10.40 -11.96
CA LEU A 87 5.82 10.58 -11.05
C LEU A 87 5.71 12.01 -10.51
N SER A 88 6.82 12.71 -10.33
CA SER A 88 6.86 14.09 -9.82
C SER A 88 6.78 15.18 -10.91
N ALA A 89 6.73 14.82 -12.19
CA ALA A 89 6.73 15.76 -13.30
C ALA A 89 5.58 16.78 -13.15
N GLY A 90 5.92 18.08 -13.16
CA GLY A 90 4.96 19.17 -13.01
C GLY A 90 4.44 19.41 -11.59
N VAL A 91 4.89 18.63 -10.59
CA VAL A 91 4.56 18.87 -9.18
C VAL A 91 5.57 19.87 -8.60
N VAL A 92 5.08 20.95 -7.97
CA VAL A 92 5.94 21.99 -7.38
C VAL A 92 6.22 21.68 -5.91
N GLY A 93 7.49 21.61 -5.51
CA GLY A 93 7.90 21.46 -4.11
C GLY A 93 8.96 20.37 -3.89
N ASP A 94 9.29 20.11 -2.63
CA ASP A 94 10.28 19.10 -2.25
C ASP A 94 9.63 17.72 -2.14
N ARG A 95 9.91 16.83 -3.11
CA ARG A 95 9.36 15.46 -3.18
C ARG A 95 9.64 14.56 -2.00
N THR A 96 10.58 14.92 -1.14
CA THR A 96 10.93 14.16 0.06
C THR A 96 10.12 14.57 1.28
N LYS A 97 9.22 15.55 1.15
CA LYS A 97 8.45 16.09 2.27
C LYS A 97 6.98 16.08 1.89
N THR A 98 6.13 15.42 2.69
CA THR A 98 4.69 15.38 2.40
C THR A 98 4.07 16.76 2.53
N ASN A 99 4.48 17.48 3.58
CA ASN A 99 4.30 18.91 3.61
C ASN A 99 5.20 19.54 2.51
N THR A 100 5.04 20.70 1.90
CA THR A 100 5.84 21.15 0.73
C THR A 100 5.65 20.38 -0.58
N PHE A 101 5.71 19.04 -0.67
CA PHE A 101 5.32 18.35 -1.92
C PHE A 101 3.83 18.49 -2.18
N LEU A 102 3.03 18.44 -1.11
CA LEU A 102 1.58 18.55 -1.18
C LEU A 102 0.97 19.59 -0.23
N VAL A 103 1.66 20.04 0.85
CA VAL A 103 1.05 20.93 1.89
C VAL A 103 2.07 21.75 2.73
N SER A 104 2.09 23.08 2.81
CA SER A 104 2.74 23.85 3.92
C SER A 104 1.82 23.99 5.15
N SER A 105 2.34 24.41 6.31
CA SER A 105 1.58 24.60 7.55
C SER A 105 0.69 25.85 7.60
N LYS A 106 0.69 26.72 6.56
CA LYS A 106 -0.10 27.97 6.55
C LYS A 106 -1.19 27.96 5.48
N LYS A 107 -2.45 28.11 5.91
CA LYS A 107 -3.67 28.07 5.09
C LYS A 107 -3.99 29.45 4.50
N ASN A 108 -3.48 29.80 3.32
CA ASN A 108 -3.99 30.93 2.54
C ASN A 108 -4.63 30.45 1.21
N GLU A 109 -5.25 31.33 0.43
CA GLU A 109 -6.02 30.96 -0.77
C GLU A 109 -5.14 30.52 -1.95
N ASP A 110 -4.07 31.27 -2.27
CA ASP A 110 -3.07 30.92 -3.28
C ASP A 110 -2.38 29.58 -2.98
N TYR A 111 -2.32 29.23 -1.71
CA TYR A 111 -1.77 27.98 -1.24
C TYR A 111 -2.72 26.79 -1.44
N ASN A 112 -4.02 26.99 -1.28
CA ASN A 112 -5.03 25.96 -1.56
C ASN A 112 -5.16 25.67 -3.06
N SER A 113 -4.83 26.62 -3.94
CA SER A 113 -4.80 26.40 -5.40
C SER A 113 -3.59 25.53 -5.80
N ILE A 114 -2.37 25.85 -5.31
CA ILE A 114 -1.16 25.05 -5.57
C ILE A 114 -1.32 23.61 -5.07
N ARG A 115 -1.86 23.40 -3.85
CA ARG A 115 -2.13 22.05 -3.33
C ARG A 115 -3.05 21.26 -4.26
N ARG A 116 -4.14 21.87 -4.70
CA ARG A 116 -5.13 21.21 -5.58
C ARG A 116 -4.50 20.89 -6.93
N ALA A 117 -3.69 21.79 -7.48
CA ALA A 117 -2.94 21.57 -8.70
C ALA A 117 -1.95 20.39 -8.55
N ASN A 118 -1.05 20.43 -7.55
CA ASN A 118 -0.09 19.35 -7.28
C ASN A 118 -0.75 18.00 -7.10
N LYS A 119 -1.85 17.93 -6.33
CA LYS A 119 -2.58 16.68 -6.12
C LYS A 119 -3.18 16.14 -7.41
N THR A 120 -3.71 17.02 -8.26
CA THR A 120 -4.28 16.64 -9.57
C THR A 120 -3.19 16.14 -10.52
N VAL A 121 -2.06 16.86 -10.59
CA VAL A 121 -0.91 16.46 -11.42
C VAL A 121 -0.33 15.13 -10.94
N LEU A 122 -0.09 14.97 -9.64
CA LEU A 122 0.42 13.73 -9.07
C LEU A 122 -0.56 12.56 -9.31
N PHE A 123 -1.86 12.79 -9.13
CA PHE A 123 -2.89 11.80 -9.44
C PHE A 123 -2.78 11.36 -10.91
N GLN A 124 -2.71 12.30 -11.84
CA GLN A 124 -2.59 12.00 -13.25
C GLN A 124 -1.32 11.21 -13.55
N ASN A 125 -0.18 11.59 -12.96
CA ASN A 125 1.09 10.90 -13.14
C ASN A 125 1.02 9.45 -12.60
N VAL A 126 0.47 9.25 -11.40
CA VAL A 126 0.30 7.90 -10.81
C VAL A 126 -0.58 7.01 -11.70
N VAL A 127 -1.71 7.55 -12.15
CA VAL A 127 -2.68 6.83 -12.98
C VAL A 127 -2.15 6.54 -14.39
N ASN A 128 -1.28 7.41 -14.91
CA ASN A 128 -0.65 7.23 -16.21
C ASN A 128 0.50 6.22 -16.18
N ASN A 129 1.08 5.95 -15.01
CA ASN A 129 2.27 5.13 -14.86
C ASN A 129 2.02 3.86 -14.01
N PRO A 130 1.08 2.98 -14.40
CA PRO A 130 0.75 1.78 -13.63
C PRO A 130 1.96 0.87 -13.40
N LYS A 131 2.88 0.73 -14.38
CA LYS A 131 4.13 -0.03 -14.23
C LYS A 131 4.94 0.42 -13.00
N ILE A 132 5.16 1.73 -12.85
CA ILE A 132 5.92 2.30 -11.74
C ILE A 132 5.21 2.04 -10.42
N MET A 133 3.87 2.13 -10.41
CA MET A 133 3.09 1.83 -9.22
C MET A 133 3.14 0.35 -8.83
N ILE A 134 3.19 -0.57 -9.81
CA ILE A 134 3.30 -2.02 -9.55
C ILE A 134 4.68 -2.31 -8.97
N HIS A 135 5.72 -1.70 -9.54
CA HIS A 135 7.09 -1.76 -9.01
C HIS A 135 7.13 -1.28 -7.55
N ALA A 136 6.50 -0.14 -7.26
CA ALA A 136 6.44 0.42 -5.92
C ALA A 136 5.65 -0.49 -4.94
N GLN A 137 4.56 -1.11 -5.38
CA GLN A 137 3.79 -2.04 -4.55
C GLN A 137 4.57 -3.30 -4.22
N ALA A 138 5.20 -3.93 -5.22
CA ALA A 138 5.98 -5.14 -5.02
C ALA A 138 7.16 -4.88 -4.07
N SER A 139 7.90 -3.78 -4.27
CA SER A 139 8.98 -3.42 -3.35
C SER A 139 8.48 -3.11 -1.93
N LEU A 140 7.34 -2.43 -1.78
CA LEU A 140 6.74 -2.16 -0.47
C LEU A 140 6.32 -3.45 0.24
N MET A 141 5.70 -4.38 -0.49
CA MET A 141 5.27 -5.65 0.06
C MET A 141 6.46 -6.51 0.49
N GLN A 142 7.60 -6.46 -0.21
CA GLN A 142 8.83 -7.12 0.21
C GLN A 142 9.38 -6.52 1.51
N PHE A 143 9.42 -5.19 1.60
CA PHE A 143 9.84 -4.50 2.81
C PHE A 143 8.96 -4.87 4.02
N ILE A 144 7.65 -4.88 3.82
CA ILE A 144 6.69 -5.28 4.85
C ILE A 144 6.84 -6.77 5.18
N GLY A 145 7.02 -7.63 4.17
CA GLY A 145 7.33 -9.06 4.29
C GLY A 145 8.48 -9.31 5.25
N ASN A 146 9.63 -8.73 4.97
CA ASN A 146 10.85 -8.86 5.76
C ASN A 146 10.64 -8.44 7.23
N ARG A 147 9.82 -7.43 7.49
CA ARG A 147 9.53 -6.94 8.85
C ARG A 147 8.52 -7.80 9.61
N ASN A 148 7.81 -8.69 8.92
CA ASN A 148 6.72 -9.49 9.45
C ASN A 148 6.94 -10.99 9.21
N GLY A 149 8.21 -11.41 9.14
CA GLY A 149 8.61 -12.82 9.02
C GLY A 149 8.20 -13.49 7.70
N ASN A 150 7.89 -12.70 6.66
CA ASN A 150 7.32 -13.16 5.39
C ASN A 150 5.99 -13.95 5.56
N ILE A 151 5.24 -13.66 6.63
CA ILE A 151 3.92 -14.22 6.86
C ILE A 151 2.89 -13.37 6.11
N ALA A 152 2.23 -13.97 5.12
CA ALA A 152 1.29 -13.25 4.24
C ALA A 152 0.20 -12.48 5.03
N SER A 153 -0.44 -13.10 6.02
CA SER A 153 -1.48 -12.45 6.82
C SER A 153 -0.95 -11.23 7.60
N SER A 154 0.20 -11.37 8.26
CA SER A 154 0.88 -10.26 8.95
C SER A 154 1.27 -9.14 8.00
N SER A 155 1.81 -9.47 6.82
CA SER A 155 2.25 -8.50 5.84
C SER A 155 1.09 -7.75 5.20
N LEU A 156 0.00 -8.43 4.84
CA LEU A 156 -1.21 -7.81 4.30
C LEU A 156 -1.89 -6.91 5.35
N PHE A 157 -1.93 -7.36 6.60
CA PHE A 157 -2.45 -6.56 7.70
C PHE A 157 -1.59 -5.30 7.93
N ALA A 158 -0.26 -5.44 7.91
CA ALA A 158 0.67 -4.32 8.01
C ALA A 158 0.55 -3.36 6.81
N TYR A 159 0.37 -3.87 5.59
CA TYR A 159 0.11 -3.02 4.42
C TYR A 159 -1.11 -2.13 4.65
N ASN A 160 -2.20 -2.71 5.14
CA ASN A 160 -3.45 -1.99 5.34
C ASN A 160 -3.45 -1.08 6.58
N ARG A 161 -2.74 -1.44 7.65
CA ARG A 161 -2.74 -0.74 8.95
C ARG A 161 -1.48 0.08 9.22
N GLY A 162 -0.52 0.08 8.31
CA GLY A 162 0.68 0.90 8.38
C GLY A 162 1.95 0.07 8.18
N SER A 163 2.64 0.35 7.08
CA SER A 163 3.85 -0.36 6.62
C SER A 163 5.03 -0.33 7.60
N GLY A 164 5.01 0.59 8.58
CA GLY A 164 5.97 0.63 9.67
C GLY A 164 5.82 -0.51 10.69
N LEU A 165 4.68 -1.22 10.70
CA LEU A 165 4.42 -2.35 11.59
C LEU A 165 5.45 -3.46 11.36
N SER A 166 5.99 -3.99 12.46
CA SER A 166 6.89 -5.14 12.47
C SER A 166 6.47 -6.06 13.60
N SER A 167 6.32 -7.33 13.27
CA SER A 167 5.80 -8.37 14.14
C SER A 167 6.45 -9.71 13.82
N ALA A 168 6.54 -10.60 14.81
CA ALA A 168 7.00 -11.97 14.57
C ALA A 168 5.85 -12.87 14.13
N THR A 169 4.63 -12.58 14.59
CA THR A 169 3.43 -13.38 14.34
C THR A 169 2.24 -12.49 13.98
N TYR A 170 1.21 -13.09 13.40
CA TYR A 170 0.01 -12.36 13.02
C TYR A 170 -0.74 -11.79 14.24
N VAL A 171 -0.79 -12.57 15.33
CA VAL A 171 -1.38 -12.15 16.61
C VAL A 171 -0.62 -10.94 17.20
N ASP A 172 0.72 -10.92 17.08
CA ASP A 172 1.52 -9.79 17.55
C ASP A 172 1.29 -8.54 16.70
N ALA A 173 1.08 -8.68 15.39
CA ALA A 173 0.73 -7.59 14.49
C ALA A 173 -0.58 -6.91 14.94
N ILE A 174 -1.63 -7.71 15.18
CA ILE A 174 -2.93 -7.23 15.62
C ILE A 174 -2.83 -6.61 17.01
N SER A 175 -2.19 -7.29 17.96
CA SER A 175 -2.00 -6.82 19.33
C SER A 175 -1.26 -5.47 19.37
N THR A 176 -0.23 -5.31 18.53
CA THR A 176 0.54 -4.06 18.41
C THR A 176 -0.34 -2.91 17.94
N VAL A 177 -1.25 -3.14 16.98
CA VAL A 177 -2.16 -2.10 16.50
C VAL A 177 -3.20 -1.73 17.57
N VAL A 178 -3.76 -2.73 18.25
CA VAL A 178 -4.79 -2.53 19.29
C VAL A 178 -4.23 -1.78 20.52
N ASN A 179 -3.02 -2.12 20.96
CA ASN A 179 -2.43 -1.64 22.21
C ASN A 179 -1.36 -0.55 22.03
N GLY A 180 -0.84 -0.38 20.81
CA GLY A 180 0.39 0.36 20.56
C GLY A 180 1.64 -0.42 20.95
N ARG A 181 2.80 0.12 20.61
CA ARG A 181 4.11 -0.40 21.00
C ARG A 181 5.01 0.74 21.47
N LYS A 182 5.70 0.53 22.60
CA LYS A 182 6.73 1.43 23.11
C LYS A 182 8.09 0.74 23.12
N SER A 183 9.16 1.52 23.04
CA SER A 183 10.52 1.04 23.32
C SER A 183 10.70 0.81 24.82
N ALA A 184 11.82 0.19 25.20
CA ALA A 184 12.25 0.10 26.59
C ALA A 184 12.39 1.47 27.27
N THR A 185 12.66 2.53 26.49
CA THR A 185 12.77 3.92 26.95
C THR A 185 11.44 4.66 26.98
N GLY A 186 10.32 3.98 26.74
CA GLY A 186 8.97 4.57 26.74
C GLY A 186 8.61 5.34 25.45
N LYS A 187 9.51 5.43 24.46
CA LYS A 187 9.24 6.07 23.17
C LYS A 187 8.17 5.28 22.43
N ILE A 188 7.13 5.97 21.94
CA ILE A 188 6.10 5.36 21.10
C ILE A 188 6.74 4.93 19.78
N LEU A 189 6.79 3.62 19.55
CA LEU A 189 7.21 3.00 18.30
C LEU A 189 6.03 2.82 17.35
N TYR A 190 4.85 2.55 17.91
CA TYR A 190 3.60 2.47 17.16
C TYR A 190 2.46 3.00 18.05
N PRO A 191 1.69 4.00 17.61
CA PRO A 191 0.61 4.57 18.41
C PRO A 191 -0.55 3.58 18.58
N LYS A 192 -1.24 3.65 19.71
CA LYS A 192 -2.46 2.88 19.96
C LYS A 192 -3.57 3.34 19.02
N GLN A 193 -4.17 2.43 18.24
CA GLN A 193 -5.24 2.75 17.28
C GLN A 193 -6.62 2.20 17.66
N GLY A 194 -6.68 1.27 18.62
CA GLY A 194 -7.96 0.68 19.06
C GLY A 194 -8.42 -0.51 18.21
N LYS A 195 -9.57 -1.09 18.58
CA LYS A 195 -10.06 -2.35 18.02
C LYS A 195 -10.70 -2.16 16.65
N GLU A 196 -11.45 -1.08 16.46
CA GLU A 196 -12.15 -0.76 15.22
C GLU A 196 -11.17 -0.61 14.06
N TYR A 197 -10.05 0.07 14.32
CA TYR A 197 -8.98 0.23 13.34
C TYR A 197 -8.36 -1.12 12.96
N SER A 198 -8.16 -2.02 13.93
CA SER A 198 -7.62 -3.37 13.71
C SER A 198 -8.59 -4.27 12.92
N PHE A 199 -9.90 -4.15 13.16
CA PHE A 199 -10.91 -4.97 12.48
C PHE A 199 -10.97 -4.72 10.98
N GLU A 200 -10.74 -3.49 10.52
CA GLU A 200 -10.63 -3.26 9.06
C GLU A 200 -9.40 -3.96 8.46
N GLY A 201 -8.30 -4.04 9.22
CA GLY A 201 -7.12 -4.81 8.80
C GLY A 201 -7.38 -6.30 8.71
N LEU A 202 -8.17 -6.87 9.64
CA LEU A 202 -8.60 -8.26 9.57
C LEU A 202 -9.46 -8.51 8.33
N LYS A 203 -10.50 -7.69 8.14
CA LYS A 203 -11.38 -7.77 6.96
C LYS A 203 -10.61 -7.66 5.65
N TYR A 204 -9.56 -6.83 5.61
CA TYR A 204 -8.69 -6.72 4.45
C TYR A 204 -7.98 -8.03 4.12
N VAL A 205 -7.42 -8.72 5.13
CA VAL A 205 -6.81 -10.05 4.96
C VAL A 205 -7.85 -11.06 4.48
N ASP A 206 -9.04 -11.09 5.08
CA ASP A 206 -10.11 -12.02 4.68
C ASP A 206 -10.52 -11.83 3.22
N ARG A 207 -10.67 -10.58 2.77
CA ARG A 207 -11.03 -10.28 1.38
C ARG A 207 -9.98 -10.82 0.41
N ILE A 208 -8.70 -10.61 0.69
CA ILE A 208 -7.60 -11.09 -0.17
C ILE A 208 -7.51 -12.61 -0.15
N PHE A 209 -7.58 -13.24 1.02
CA PHE A 209 -7.52 -14.70 1.11
C PHE A 209 -8.73 -15.36 0.43
N SER A 210 -9.90 -14.73 0.49
CA SER A 210 -11.09 -15.17 -0.24
C SER A 210 -10.88 -15.11 -1.75
N VAL A 211 -10.26 -14.04 -2.25
CA VAL A 211 -9.88 -13.90 -3.67
C VAL A 211 -8.86 -14.97 -4.06
N LEU A 212 -7.85 -15.24 -3.24
CA LEU A 212 -6.86 -16.29 -3.50
C LEU A 212 -7.48 -17.70 -3.54
N ASN A 213 -8.38 -18.02 -2.60
CA ASN A 213 -9.06 -19.31 -2.58
C ASN A 213 -10.01 -19.49 -3.78
N SER A 214 -10.90 -18.51 -4.01
CA SER A 214 -11.95 -18.64 -5.03
C SER A 214 -11.48 -18.34 -6.45
N GLY A 215 -10.56 -17.38 -6.62
CA GLY A 215 -10.08 -16.92 -7.93
C GLY A 215 -8.79 -17.59 -8.40
N TYR A 216 -7.94 -18.05 -7.48
CA TYR A 216 -6.62 -18.61 -7.80
C TYR A 216 -6.44 -20.07 -7.33
N GLY A 217 -7.45 -20.68 -6.71
CA GLY A 217 -7.43 -22.08 -6.32
C GLY A 217 -6.57 -22.42 -5.09
N TYR A 218 -6.20 -21.41 -4.29
CA TYR A 218 -5.49 -21.65 -3.04
C TYR A 218 -6.41 -22.38 -2.03
N LYS A 219 -5.78 -23.06 -1.07
CA LYS A 219 -6.46 -23.73 0.05
C LYS A 219 -6.03 -23.11 1.38
N LEU A 220 -6.29 -21.81 1.53
CA LEU A 220 -5.97 -21.06 2.74
C LEU A 220 -7.03 -21.29 3.83
N ASP A 221 -6.58 -21.33 5.08
CA ASP A 221 -7.45 -21.33 6.25
C ASP A 221 -8.06 -19.93 6.45
N LEU A 222 -9.36 -19.81 6.19
CA LEU A 222 -10.12 -18.56 6.34
C LEU A 222 -10.54 -18.31 7.80
N THR A 223 -10.29 -19.23 8.72
CA THR A 223 -10.57 -19.06 10.15
C THR A 223 -9.42 -18.39 10.90
N ILE A 224 -8.30 -18.08 10.22
CA ILE A 224 -7.09 -17.50 10.81
C ILE A 224 -7.39 -16.20 11.58
N ASN A 225 -8.34 -15.39 11.11
CA ASN A 225 -8.75 -14.16 11.79
C ASN A 225 -9.55 -14.42 13.06
N ASP A 226 -10.39 -15.46 13.09
CA ASP A 226 -11.15 -15.84 14.27
C ASP A 226 -10.22 -16.34 15.38
N VAL A 227 -9.25 -17.18 15.01
CA VAL A 227 -8.22 -17.69 15.92
C VAL A 227 -7.39 -16.54 16.47
N ALA A 228 -6.88 -15.67 15.59
CA ALA A 228 -6.06 -14.54 16.00
C ALA A 228 -6.83 -13.55 16.89
N THR A 229 -8.09 -13.27 16.57
CA THR A 229 -8.94 -12.36 17.36
C THR A 229 -9.20 -12.91 18.77
N LYS A 230 -9.52 -14.20 18.88
CA LYS A 230 -9.69 -14.87 20.18
C LYS A 230 -8.44 -14.76 21.02
N GLU A 231 -7.27 -14.98 20.42
CA GLU A 231 -5.99 -14.91 21.12
C GLU A 231 -5.64 -13.49 21.58
N VAL A 232 -5.86 -12.47 20.73
CA VAL A 232 -5.69 -11.06 21.12
C VAL A 232 -6.60 -10.69 22.29
N TYR A 233 -7.85 -11.16 22.29
CA TYR A 233 -8.77 -10.92 23.39
C TYR A 233 -8.30 -11.54 24.71
N THR A 234 -7.79 -12.77 24.66
CA THR A 234 -7.18 -13.43 25.82
C THR A 234 -5.98 -12.63 26.34
N ARG A 235 -5.06 -12.21 25.45
CA ARG A 235 -3.85 -11.45 25.83
C ARG A 235 -4.14 -10.04 26.37
N THR A 236 -5.24 -9.42 25.94
CA THR A 236 -5.59 -8.04 26.32
C THR A 236 -6.49 -7.94 27.55
N LYS A 237 -7.11 -9.03 28.00
CA LYS A 237 -7.88 -9.08 29.25
C LYS A 237 -7.02 -9.34 30.50
N SER A 238 -5.82 -9.89 30.31
CA SER A 238 -4.94 -10.34 31.38
C SER A 238 -3.92 -9.28 31.85
N GLY A 239 -3.99 -8.05 31.35
CA GLY A 239 -3.09 -6.95 31.72
C GLY A 239 -3.83 -5.64 31.84
#